data_AF-A0A6A4Q2D6-F1
#
_entry.id   AF-A0A6A4Q2D6-F1
#
_cell.length_a   1.000
_cell.length_b   1.000
_cell.length_c   1.000
_cell.angle_alpha   90.00
_cell.angle_beta   90.00
_cell.angle_gamma   90.00
#
_symmetry.space_group_name_H-M   'P 1'
#
loop_
_entity.id
_entity.type
_entity.pdbx_description
1 polymer ?
#
loop_
_entity_poly.entity_id
_entity_poly.type
_entity_poly.pdbx_seq_one_letter_code
_entity_poly.pdbx_strand_id
1 'polypeptide(L)'
;MECCIFSKLKTQPLWFLILFSLGFITLLRFSLIFLKWVYVNFLRPSKNLKKYGSWALITGPTDGIGKGFAFQLAGKGLNLVLVGRSPDKLKLVSDSISAKFGKIKVVTVVVDFATGDLDSGMEKIREAIEGLDVGVLVNNVGISYPYARFFHEVDEELLRNLIKVNIEGTTKVTQVVLNGMLKRKKGAIVNIGSGAAIVIPSDPLYAVYAASKA
;
A
#
# COMPACT_ATOMS: atom_id res chain seq x y z
N MET A 1 21.80 -40.73 31.50
CA MET A 1 22.61 -39.54 31.16
C MET A 1 21.76 -38.31 31.45
N GLU A 2 21.72 -37.85 32.70
CA GLU A 2 21.22 -36.51 32.96
C GLU A 2 22.18 -35.54 32.26
N CYS A 3 21.65 -34.71 31.37
CA CYS A 3 22.44 -33.77 30.58
C CYS A 3 23.37 -32.96 31.49
N CYS A 4 24.69 -33.12 31.30
CA CYS A 4 25.80 -32.50 32.04
C CYS A 4 25.67 -30.96 32.23
N ILE A 5 24.82 -30.32 31.44
CA ILE A 5 24.51 -28.90 31.49
C ILE A 5 23.56 -28.57 32.65
N PHE A 6 22.53 -29.38 32.91
CA PHE A 6 21.55 -29.11 33.97
C PHE A 6 22.13 -29.32 35.37
N SER A 7 23.00 -30.31 35.54
CA SER A 7 23.72 -30.52 36.80
C SER A 7 24.68 -29.36 37.10
N LYS A 8 25.40 -28.86 36.08
CA LYS A 8 26.29 -27.69 36.20
C LYS A 8 25.56 -26.35 36.42
N LEU A 9 24.32 -26.21 35.92
CA LEU A 9 23.49 -25.04 36.15
C LEU A 9 22.99 -24.98 37.60
N LYS A 10 22.61 -26.12 38.19
CA LYS A 10 22.16 -26.18 39.60
C LYS A 10 23.22 -25.74 40.60
N THR A 11 24.50 -25.84 40.25
CA THR A 11 25.62 -25.42 41.10
C THR A 11 26.03 -23.96 40.93
N GLN A 12 25.38 -23.20 40.03
CA GLN A 12 25.70 -21.80 39.79
C GLN A 12 24.99 -20.86 40.79
N PRO A 13 25.56 -19.68 41.09
CA PRO A 13 24.91 -18.69 41.93
C PRO A 13 23.63 -18.15 41.27
N LEU A 14 22.65 -17.74 42.10
CA LEU A 14 21.33 -17.30 41.66
C LEU A 14 21.38 -16.14 40.64
N TRP A 15 22.30 -15.18 40.81
CA TRP A 15 22.45 -14.05 39.88
C TRP A 15 22.80 -14.51 38.46
N PHE A 16 23.62 -15.56 38.33
CA PHE A 16 24.01 -16.11 37.04
C PHE A 16 22.81 -16.79 36.36
N LEU A 17 22.01 -17.54 37.13
CA LEU A 17 20.79 -18.17 36.62
C LEU A 17 19.76 -17.14 36.13
N ILE A 18 19.63 -16.01 36.84
CA ILE A 18 18.76 -14.90 36.42
C ILE A 18 19.26 -14.31 35.09
N LEU A 19 20.55 -13.96 34.98
CA LEU A 19 21.14 -13.40 33.76
C LEU A 19 21.06 -14.38 32.58
N PHE A 20 21.35 -15.67 32.80
CA PHE A 20 21.24 -16.71 31.80
C PHE A 20 19.81 -16.86 31.30
N SER A 21 18.82 -16.87 32.20
CA SER A 21 17.41 -16.96 31.85
C SER A 21 16.96 -15.73 31.05
N LEU A 22 17.36 -14.53 31.46
CA LEU A 22 17.08 -13.28 30.73
C LEU A 22 17.72 -13.30 29.33
N GLY A 23 18.97 -13.74 29.21
CA GLY A 23 19.67 -13.89 27.94
C GLY A 23 18.98 -14.90 27.02
N PHE A 24 18.59 -16.07 27.56
CA PHE A 24 17.85 -17.09 26.82
C PHE A 24 16.49 -16.60 26.33
N ILE A 25 15.70 -15.94 27.20
CA ILE A 25 14.41 -15.35 26.82
C ILE A 25 14.59 -14.31 25.71
N THR A 26 15.63 -13.47 25.81
CA THR A 26 15.94 -12.45 24.81
C THR A 26 16.32 -13.08 23.47
N LEU A 27 17.21 -14.07 23.46
CA LEU A 27 17.62 -14.79 22.26
C LEU A 27 16.44 -15.54 21.61
N LEU A 28 15.62 -16.21 22.42
CA LEU A 28 14.42 -16.90 21.95
C LEU A 28 13.45 -15.92 21.31
N ARG A 29 13.23 -14.74 21.92
CA ARG A 29 12.38 -13.69 21.34
C ARG A 29 12.93 -13.22 20.00
N PHE A 30 14.22 -12.92 19.89
CA PHE A 30 14.83 -12.54 18.61
C PHE A 30 14.71 -13.63 17.56
N SER A 31 14.92 -14.89 17.95
CA SER A 31 14.80 -16.05 17.05
C SER A 31 13.37 -16.19 16.53
N LEU A 32 12.36 -16.06 17.40
CA LEU A 32 10.95 -16.13 17.01
C LEU A 32 10.55 -14.95 16.10
N ILE A 33 11.05 -13.73 16.37
CA ILE A 33 10.83 -12.57 15.50
C ILE A 33 11.46 -12.80 14.13
N PHE A 34 12.69 -13.30 14.08
CA PHE A 34 13.40 -13.60 12.85
C PHE A 34 12.69 -14.69 12.04
N LEU A 35 12.33 -15.82 12.68
CA LEU A 35 11.59 -16.90 12.02
C LEU A 35 10.23 -16.42 11.50
N LYS A 36 9.51 -15.60 12.27
CA LYS A 36 8.27 -14.97 11.81
C LYS A 36 8.51 -14.05 10.62
N TRP A 37 9.59 -13.27 10.62
CA TRP A 37 9.97 -12.41 9.50
C TRP A 37 10.29 -13.25 8.25
N VAL A 38 11.09 -14.32 8.38
CA VAL A 38 11.38 -15.25 7.27
C VAL A 38 10.09 -15.84 6.71
N TYR A 39 9.20 -16.33 7.58
CA TYR A 39 7.91 -16.89 7.15
C TYR A 39 7.07 -15.85 6.40
N VAL A 40 6.91 -14.64 6.95
CA VAL A 40 6.06 -13.59 6.35
C VAL A 40 6.59 -13.10 5.00
N ASN A 41 7.91 -13.00 4.84
CA ASN A 41 8.52 -12.46 3.62
C ASN A 41 8.71 -13.50 2.51
N PHE A 42 9.02 -14.76 2.86
CA PHE A 42 9.42 -15.76 1.86
C PHE A 42 8.46 -16.94 1.72
N LEU A 43 7.82 -17.38 2.81
CA LEU A 43 7.07 -18.65 2.81
C LEU A 43 5.55 -18.46 2.83
N ARG A 44 5.05 -17.30 3.28
CA ARG A 44 3.62 -17.07 3.46
C ARG A 44 2.91 -17.04 2.10
N PRO A 45 1.89 -17.90 1.86
CA PRO A 45 1.14 -17.89 0.61
C PRO A 45 0.36 -16.59 0.43
N SER A 46 0.14 -16.20 -0.83
CA SER A 46 -0.61 -14.99 -1.14
C SER A 46 -2.09 -15.15 -0.76
N LYS A 47 -2.70 -14.09 -0.21
CA LYS A 47 -4.15 -14.09 0.08
C LYS A 47 -4.94 -14.14 -1.23
N ASN A 48 -6.01 -14.94 -1.26
CA ASN A 48 -7.00 -14.87 -2.35
C ASN A 48 -7.81 -13.58 -2.21
N LEU A 49 -7.52 -12.58 -3.05
CA LEU A 49 -8.15 -11.27 -2.98
C LEU A 49 -9.59 -11.26 -3.52
N LYS A 50 -9.96 -12.23 -4.38
CA LYS A 50 -11.33 -12.35 -4.92
C LYS A 50 -12.39 -12.57 -3.84
N LYS A 51 -11.98 -13.03 -2.65
CA LYS A 51 -12.90 -13.15 -1.50
C LYS A 51 -13.47 -11.81 -1.05
N TYR A 52 -12.76 -10.71 -1.30
CA TYR A 52 -13.21 -9.37 -0.94
C TYR A 52 -14.14 -8.78 -2.00
N GLY A 53 -13.99 -9.18 -3.26
CA GLY A 53 -14.87 -8.81 -4.36
C GLY A 53 -14.27 -9.15 -5.72
N SER A 54 -15.08 -9.05 -6.78
CA SER A 54 -14.64 -9.36 -8.16
C SER A 54 -13.92 -8.21 -8.86
N TRP A 55 -13.96 -6.99 -8.31
CA TRP A 55 -13.30 -5.81 -8.86
C TRP A 55 -12.25 -5.23 -7.93
N ALA A 56 -11.20 -4.65 -8.52
CA ALA A 56 -10.20 -3.84 -7.86
C ALA A 56 -10.14 -2.43 -8.48
N LEU A 57 -10.15 -1.39 -7.65
CA LEU A 57 -9.88 -0.02 -8.08
C LEU A 57 -8.43 0.33 -7.80
N ILE A 58 -7.74 0.91 -8.78
CA ILE A 58 -6.33 1.29 -8.67
C ILE A 58 -6.16 2.74 -9.13
N THR A 59 -5.63 3.60 -8.26
CA THR A 59 -5.26 4.97 -8.61
C THR A 59 -3.81 5.04 -9.10
N GLY A 60 -3.54 5.84 -10.13
CA GLY A 60 -2.22 5.91 -10.78
C GLY A 60 -1.73 4.59 -11.40
N PRO A 61 -2.54 3.86 -12.20
CA PRO A 61 -2.17 2.53 -12.71
C PRO A 61 -1.31 2.56 -13.99
N THR A 62 -0.94 3.74 -14.49
CA THR A 62 -0.36 3.90 -15.82
C THR A 62 1.14 3.59 -15.88
N ASP A 63 1.82 3.58 -14.74
CA ASP A 63 3.26 3.31 -14.67
C ASP A 63 3.67 2.71 -13.30
N GLY A 64 4.92 2.27 -13.20
CA GLY A 64 5.58 1.87 -11.96
C GLY A 64 4.78 0.86 -11.12
N ILE A 65 4.68 1.14 -9.82
CA ILE A 65 4.03 0.28 -8.82
C ILE A 65 2.55 0.05 -9.18
N GLY A 66 1.82 1.10 -9.56
CA GLY A 66 0.40 1.02 -9.92
C GLY A 66 0.15 0.12 -11.13
N LYS A 67 0.98 0.23 -12.17
CA LYS A 67 0.94 -0.67 -13.34
C LYS A 67 1.24 -2.11 -12.93
N GLY A 68 2.24 -2.31 -12.07
CA GLY A 68 2.55 -3.62 -11.48
C GLY A 68 1.33 -4.24 -10.79
N PHE A 69 0.65 -3.47 -9.93
CA PHE A 69 -0.59 -3.91 -9.28
C PHE A 69 -1.69 -4.25 -10.28
N ALA A 70 -1.90 -3.42 -11.31
CA ALA A 70 -2.94 -3.66 -12.32
C ALA A 70 -2.74 -5.01 -13.02
N PHE A 71 -1.53 -5.30 -13.50
CA PHE A 71 -1.23 -6.58 -14.15
C PHE A 71 -1.31 -7.77 -13.19
N GLN A 72 -0.83 -7.63 -11.95
CA GLN A 72 -0.86 -8.72 -10.97
C GLN A 72 -2.30 -9.04 -10.51
N LEU A 73 -3.15 -8.03 -10.32
CA LEU A 73 -4.54 -8.21 -9.93
C LEU A 73 -5.38 -8.79 -11.09
N ALA A 74 -5.16 -8.32 -12.32
CA ALA A 74 -5.74 -8.93 -13.51
C ALA A 74 -5.34 -10.40 -13.67
N GLY A 75 -4.06 -10.73 -13.51
CA GLY A 75 -3.56 -12.11 -13.55
C GLY A 75 -4.13 -13.01 -12.45
N LYS A 76 -4.63 -12.44 -11.35
CA LYS A 76 -5.35 -13.15 -10.28
C LYS A 76 -6.87 -13.24 -10.53
N GLY A 77 -7.36 -12.72 -11.64
CA GLY A 77 -8.76 -12.81 -12.05
C GLY A 77 -9.67 -11.71 -11.51
N LEU A 78 -9.13 -10.56 -11.08
CA LEU A 78 -9.95 -9.41 -10.71
C LEU A 78 -10.17 -8.50 -11.93
N ASN A 79 -11.41 -8.03 -12.09
CA ASN A 79 -11.74 -6.92 -12.98
C ASN A 79 -11.18 -5.62 -12.41
N LEU A 80 -10.92 -4.63 -13.25
CA LEU A 80 -10.19 -3.43 -12.85
C LEU A 80 -10.95 -2.13 -13.14
N VAL A 81 -10.95 -1.24 -12.16
CA VAL A 81 -11.23 0.19 -12.36
C VAL A 81 -9.91 0.95 -12.27
N LEU A 82 -9.49 1.54 -13.38
CA LEU A 82 -8.20 2.22 -13.53
C LEU A 82 -8.42 3.73 -13.49
N VAL A 83 -7.93 4.39 -12.45
CA VAL A 83 -8.14 5.83 -12.23
C VAL A 83 -6.83 6.58 -12.43
N GLY A 84 -6.78 7.51 -13.39
CA GLY A 84 -5.58 8.30 -13.65
C GLY A 84 -5.85 9.52 -14.52
N ARG A 85 -4.85 10.39 -14.68
CA ARG A 85 -5.03 11.69 -15.35
C ARG A 85 -4.86 11.69 -16.87
N SER A 86 -4.20 10.68 -17.44
CA SER A 86 -3.89 10.62 -18.88
C SER A 86 -4.75 9.56 -19.58
N PRO A 87 -5.73 9.98 -20.41
CA PRO A 87 -6.61 9.06 -21.12
C PRO A 87 -5.84 8.06 -22.00
N ASP A 88 -4.86 8.54 -22.75
CA ASP A 88 -4.08 7.69 -23.67
C ASP A 88 -3.28 6.63 -22.91
N LYS A 89 -2.63 7.00 -21.81
CA LYS A 89 -1.89 6.03 -20.98
C LYS A 89 -2.82 5.02 -20.31
N LEU A 90 -4.00 5.44 -19.87
CA LEU A 90 -5.02 4.53 -19.33
C LEU A 90 -5.49 3.54 -20.39
N LYS A 91 -5.77 4.01 -21.61
CA LYS A 91 -6.15 3.17 -22.73
C LYS A 91 -5.07 2.15 -23.06
N LEU A 92 -3.81 2.57 -23.16
CA LEU A 92 -2.68 1.66 -23.43
C LEU A 92 -2.55 0.56 -22.37
N VAL A 93 -2.68 0.87 -21.09
CA VAL A 93 -2.64 -0.13 -20.02
C VAL A 93 -3.86 -1.05 -20.07
N SER A 94 -5.04 -0.50 -20.29
CA SER A 94 -6.28 -1.27 -20.45
C SER A 94 -6.19 -2.27 -21.61
N ASP A 95 -5.73 -1.82 -22.77
CA ASP A 95 -5.56 -2.64 -23.96
C ASP A 95 -4.53 -3.75 -23.72
N SER A 96 -3.41 -3.41 -23.05
CA SER A 96 -2.37 -4.39 -22.71
C SER A 96 -2.86 -5.46 -21.74
N ILE A 97 -3.68 -5.08 -20.75
CA ILE A 97 -4.29 -6.02 -19.79
C ILE A 97 -5.31 -6.91 -20.50
N SER A 98 -6.14 -6.32 -21.36
CA SER A 98 -7.16 -7.05 -22.13
C SER A 98 -6.50 -8.07 -23.07
N ALA A 99 -5.44 -7.67 -23.78
CA ALA A 99 -4.68 -8.56 -24.66
C ALA A 99 -4.02 -9.72 -23.91
N LYS A 100 -3.51 -9.47 -22.70
CA LYS A 100 -2.82 -10.50 -21.90
C LYS A 100 -3.76 -11.43 -21.14
N PHE A 101 -4.91 -10.92 -20.68
CA PHE A 101 -5.77 -11.62 -19.73
C PHE A 101 -7.20 -11.87 -20.21
N GLY A 102 -7.58 -11.43 -21.41
CA GLY A 102 -8.77 -11.80 -22.23
C GLY A 102 -10.16 -11.68 -21.61
N LYS A 103 -10.37 -12.27 -20.44
CA LYS A 103 -11.63 -12.33 -19.68
C LYS A 103 -11.79 -11.19 -18.67
N ILE A 104 -10.74 -10.40 -18.44
CA ILE A 104 -10.74 -9.31 -17.45
C ILE A 104 -11.43 -8.09 -18.02
N LYS A 105 -12.45 -7.60 -17.33
CA LYS A 105 -13.10 -6.32 -17.64
C LYS A 105 -12.28 -5.18 -17.06
N VAL A 106 -12.09 -4.14 -17.85
CA VAL A 106 -11.38 -2.92 -17.43
C VAL A 106 -12.26 -1.70 -17.69
N VAL A 107 -12.44 -0.88 -16.67
CA VAL A 107 -13.10 0.43 -16.73
C VAL A 107 -12.04 1.48 -16.44
N THR A 108 -11.95 2.53 -17.26
CA THR A 108 -11.00 3.62 -17.05
C THR A 108 -11.74 4.89 -16.63
N VAL A 109 -11.23 5.60 -15.63
CA VAL A 109 -11.79 6.87 -15.14
C VAL A 109 -10.70 7.93 -15.16
N VAL A 110 -10.98 9.04 -15.85
CA VAL A 110 -10.03 10.14 -15.96
C VAL A 110 -10.23 11.12 -14.81
N VAL A 111 -9.24 11.18 -13.92
CA VAL A 111 -9.21 12.10 -12.77
C VAL A 111 -7.78 12.64 -12.62
N ASP A 112 -7.67 13.97 -12.62
CA ASP A 112 -6.47 14.65 -12.14
C ASP A 112 -6.66 15.05 -10.68
N PHE A 113 -5.80 14.55 -9.81
CA PHE A 113 -5.86 14.78 -8.37
C PHE A 113 -5.20 16.11 -7.95
N ALA A 114 -4.35 16.68 -8.79
CA ALA A 114 -3.66 17.94 -8.51
C ALA A 114 -4.52 19.12 -8.99
N THR A 115 -4.87 19.10 -10.26
CA THR A 115 -5.54 20.22 -10.93
C THR A 115 -7.03 19.95 -11.09
N GLY A 116 -7.88 20.79 -10.50
CA GLY A 116 -9.33 20.75 -10.71
C GLY A 116 -10.17 20.51 -9.46
N ASP A 117 -11.49 20.43 -9.70
CA ASP A 117 -12.49 20.07 -8.70
C ASP A 117 -12.43 18.57 -8.42
N LEU A 118 -11.86 18.24 -7.26
CA LEU A 118 -11.72 16.86 -6.82
C LEU A 118 -13.08 16.20 -6.58
N ASP A 119 -14.13 16.98 -6.27
CA ASP A 119 -15.46 16.45 -6.00
C ASP A 119 -16.11 15.94 -7.29
N SER A 120 -16.00 16.66 -8.41
CA SER A 120 -16.36 16.14 -9.74
C SER A 120 -15.59 14.86 -10.09
N GLY A 121 -14.30 14.80 -9.77
CA GLY A 121 -13.49 13.59 -9.95
C GLY A 121 -14.02 12.41 -9.12
N MET A 122 -14.43 12.66 -7.88
CA MET A 122 -15.03 11.64 -7.02
C MET A 122 -16.40 11.18 -7.50
N GLU A 123 -17.19 12.06 -8.09
CA GLU A 123 -18.46 11.69 -8.72
C GLU A 123 -18.26 10.73 -9.88
N LYS A 124 -17.31 11.03 -10.78
CA LYS A 124 -16.95 10.11 -11.88
C LYS A 124 -16.51 8.73 -11.37
N ILE A 125 -15.76 8.69 -10.27
CA ILE A 125 -15.39 7.42 -9.65
C ILE A 125 -16.61 6.71 -9.07
N ARG A 126 -17.50 7.43 -8.38
CA ARG A 126 -18.73 6.91 -7.79
C ARG A 126 -19.63 6.28 -8.84
N GLU A 127 -19.88 6.98 -9.94
CA GLU A 127 -20.63 6.48 -11.10
C GLU A 127 -19.97 5.24 -11.70
N ALA A 128 -18.65 5.27 -11.92
CA ALA A 128 -17.92 4.15 -12.52
C ALA A 128 -17.90 2.87 -11.67
N ILE A 129 -18.03 3.00 -10.35
CA ILE A 129 -18.09 1.84 -9.43
C ILE A 129 -19.50 1.44 -9.06
N GLU A 130 -20.52 2.14 -9.53
CA GLU A 130 -21.91 1.83 -9.23
C GLU A 130 -22.27 0.43 -9.76
N GLY A 131 -22.92 -0.38 -8.92
CA GLY A 131 -23.22 -1.78 -9.23
C GLY A 131 -22.02 -2.73 -9.26
N LEU A 132 -20.78 -2.25 -9.14
CA LEU A 132 -19.58 -3.09 -9.13
C LEU A 132 -19.27 -3.64 -7.72
N ASP A 133 -18.87 -4.91 -7.67
CA ASP A 133 -18.37 -5.56 -6.44
C ASP A 133 -16.88 -5.22 -6.22
N VAL A 134 -16.60 -3.94 -5.98
CA VAL A 134 -15.25 -3.44 -5.69
C VAL A 134 -14.80 -3.91 -4.30
N GLY A 135 -13.96 -4.95 -4.30
CA GLY A 135 -13.45 -5.58 -3.08
C GLY A 135 -12.05 -5.14 -2.69
N VAL A 136 -11.29 -4.57 -3.63
CA VAL A 136 -9.91 -4.13 -3.40
C VAL A 136 -9.76 -2.70 -3.87
N LEU A 137 -9.15 -1.86 -3.03
CA LEU A 137 -8.70 -0.52 -3.39
C LEU A 137 -7.18 -0.47 -3.25
N VAL A 138 -6.48 0.00 -4.28
CA VAL A 138 -5.07 0.33 -4.25
C VAL A 138 -4.92 1.84 -4.46
N ASN A 139 -4.74 2.58 -3.36
CA ASN A 139 -4.39 3.99 -3.40
C ASN A 139 -2.91 4.13 -3.69
N ASN A 140 -2.57 4.22 -4.97
CA ASN A 140 -1.18 4.31 -5.43
C ASN A 140 -0.83 5.68 -6.03
N VAL A 141 -1.81 6.49 -6.44
CA VAL A 141 -1.53 7.84 -6.93
C VAL A 141 -0.76 8.64 -5.86
N GLY A 142 0.26 9.36 -6.31
CA GLY A 142 1.07 10.19 -5.45
C GLY A 142 2.10 10.96 -6.27
N ILE A 143 2.54 12.09 -5.72
CA ILE A 143 3.64 12.88 -6.26
C ILE A 143 4.69 13.13 -5.19
N SER A 144 5.90 13.43 -5.64
CA SER A 144 7.03 13.85 -4.83
C SER A 144 7.64 15.11 -5.44
N TYR A 145 8.69 15.63 -4.82
CA TYR A 145 9.45 16.75 -5.32
C TYR A 145 10.19 16.34 -6.60
N PRO A 146 10.37 17.26 -7.57
CA PRO A 146 11.17 16.99 -8.76
C PRO A 146 12.67 16.82 -8.44
N TYR A 147 13.14 17.49 -7.38
CA TYR A 147 14.49 17.41 -6.83
C TYR A 147 14.48 17.93 -5.38
N ALA A 148 15.53 17.66 -4.61
CA ALA A 148 15.67 18.12 -3.24
C ALA A 148 15.64 19.65 -3.15
N ARG A 149 14.84 20.21 -2.22
CA ARG A 149 14.71 21.67 -2.02
C ARG A 149 14.66 22.05 -0.55
N PHE A 150 15.21 23.21 -0.19
CA PHE A 150 14.94 23.74 1.14
C PHE A 150 13.47 24.09 1.26
N PHE A 151 12.90 23.95 2.47
CA PHE A 151 11.46 24.13 2.67
C PHE A 151 10.96 25.53 2.23
N HIS A 152 11.76 26.58 2.47
CA HIS A 152 11.42 27.95 2.07
C HIS A 152 11.53 28.22 0.55
N GLU A 153 12.07 27.28 -0.22
CA GLU A 153 12.18 27.36 -1.69
C GLU A 153 11.11 26.52 -2.39
N VAL A 154 10.26 25.83 -1.63
CA VAL A 154 9.16 25.05 -2.20
C VAL A 154 8.08 26.01 -2.65
N ASP A 155 7.76 25.95 -3.94
CA ASP A 155 6.69 26.78 -4.50
C ASP A 155 5.32 26.37 -3.94
N GLU A 156 4.45 27.37 -3.78
CA GLU A 156 3.09 27.20 -3.23
C GLU A 156 2.27 26.17 -4.01
N GLU A 157 2.47 26.09 -5.33
CA GLU A 157 1.77 25.14 -6.19
C GLU A 157 2.17 23.70 -5.88
N LEU A 158 3.47 23.41 -5.83
CA LEU A 158 4.00 22.09 -5.46
C LEU A 158 3.56 21.70 -4.04
N LEU A 159 3.61 22.62 -3.08
CA LEU A 159 3.16 22.38 -1.71
C LEU A 159 1.68 21.96 -1.68
N ARG A 160 0.82 22.73 -2.35
CA ARG A 160 -0.63 22.44 -2.45
C ARG A 160 -0.88 21.11 -3.15
N ASN A 161 -0.19 20.86 -4.26
CA ASN A 161 -0.34 19.63 -5.03
C ASN A 161 0.09 18.40 -4.22
N LEU A 162 1.18 18.49 -3.43
CA LEU A 162 1.62 17.39 -2.57
C LEU A 162 0.54 17.01 -1.57
N ILE A 163 -0.02 17.99 -0.86
CA ILE A 163 -1.09 17.76 0.13
C ILE A 163 -2.35 17.22 -0.56
N LYS A 164 -2.79 17.88 -1.63
CA LYS A 164 -4.03 17.54 -2.33
C LYS A 164 -3.98 16.15 -2.94
N VAL A 165 -2.88 15.79 -3.62
CA VAL A 165 -2.76 14.48 -4.26
C VAL A 165 -2.53 13.38 -3.23
N ASN A 166 -1.54 13.53 -2.35
CA ASN A 166 -1.10 12.45 -1.48
C ASN A 166 -2.08 12.21 -0.31
N ILE A 167 -2.69 13.27 0.21
CA ILE A 167 -3.57 13.20 1.39
C ILE A 167 -5.04 13.25 0.98
N GLU A 168 -5.48 14.36 0.37
CA GLU A 168 -6.90 14.58 0.08
C GLU A 168 -7.43 13.56 -0.94
N GLY A 169 -6.70 13.34 -2.05
CA GLY A 169 -7.04 12.37 -3.08
C GLY A 169 -7.17 10.95 -2.54
N THR A 170 -6.17 10.49 -1.80
CA THR A 170 -6.19 9.18 -1.11
C THR A 170 -7.40 9.04 -0.20
N THR A 171 -7.69 10.08 0.59
CA THR A 171 -8.77 10.06 1.58
C THR A 171 -10.14 10.04 0.90
N LYS A 172 -10.36 10.90 -0.10
CA LYS A 172 -11.64 11.00 -0.82
C LYS A 172 -11.94 9.76 -1.64
N VAL A 173 -10.96 9.19 -2.35
CA VAL A 173 -11.15 7.92 -3.08
C VAL A 173 -11.52 6.80 -2.12
N THR A 174 -10.85 6.74 -0.96
CA THR A 174 -11.18 5.78 0.08
C THR A 174 -12.62 5.96 0.55
N GLN A 175 -13.06 7.19 0.83
CA GLN A 175 -14.42 7.49 1.26
C GLN A 175 -15.47 7.03 0.24
N VAL A 176 -15.24 7.27 -1.06
CA VAL A 176 -16.14 6.84 -2.15
C VAL A 176 -16.28 5.30 -2.17
N VAL A 177 -15.15 4.59 -2.14
CA VAL A 177 -15.13 3.11 -2.24
C VAL A 177 -15.61 2.42 -0.96
N LEU A 178 -15.33 3.01 0.20
CA LEU A 178 -15.61 2.42 1.51
C LEU A 178 -17.10 2.16 1.72
N ASN A 179 -17.97 3.02 1.20
CA ASN A 179 -19.43 2.87 1.32
C ASN A 179 -19.93 1.51 0.80
N GLY A 180 -19.42 1.05 -0.35
CA GLY A 180 -19.76 -0.27 -0.89
C GLY A 180 -19.18 -1.41 -0.06
N MET A 181 -17.93 -1.28 0.39
CA MET A 181 -17.26 -2.30 1.21
C MET A 181 -17.96 -2.51 2.57
N LEU A 182 -18.41 -1.43 3.22
CA LEU A 182 -19.14 -1.49 4.49
C LEU A 182 -20.48 -2.21 4.33
N LYS A 183 -21.26 -1.89 3.29
CA LYS A 183 -22.53 -2.57 3.00
C LYS A 183 -22.35 -4.09 2.84
N ARG A 184 -21.25 -4.51 2.21
CA ARG A 184 -20.90 -5.93 2.01
C ARG A 184 -20.15 -6.57 3.18
N LYS A 185 -19.74 -5.79 4.19
CA LYS A 185 -18.88 -6.19 5.32
C LYS A 185 -17.58 -6.89 4.89
N LYS A 186 -17.06 -6.55 3.70
CA LYS A 186 -15.83 -7.10 3.15
C LYS A 186 -15.15 -6.07 2.25
N GLY A 187 -13.83 -5.98 2.37
CA GLY A 187 -13.00 -5.09 1.57
C GLY A 187 -11.55 -5.18 2.00
N ALA A 188 -10.65 -4.80 1.11
CA ALA A 188 -9.23 -4.62 1.38
C ALA A 188 -8.77 -3.31 0.77
N ILE A 189 -8.17 -2.43 1.57
CA ILE A 189 -7.59 -1.16 1.13
C ILE A 189 -6.08 -1.25 1.32
N VAL A 190 -5.34 -0.90 0.28
CA VAL A 190 -3.87 -0.83 0.26
C VAL A 190 -3.48 0.60 -0.07
N ASN A 191 -2.86 1.28 0.89
CA ASN A 191 -2.32 2.63 0.69
C ASN A 191 -0.82 2.55 0.44
N ILE A 192 -0.35 3.10 -0.67
CA ILE A 192 1.08 3.15 -0.98
C ILE A 192 1.70 4.34 -0.24
N GLY A 193 2.37 4.01 0.87
CA GLY A 193 3.19 4.92 1.66
C GLY A 193 4.60 5.10 1.08
N SER A 194 5.52 5.59 1.91
CA SER A 194 6.93 5.78 1.54
C SER A 194 7.86 5.45 2.70
N GLY A 195 9.05 4.92 2.37
CA GLY A 195 10.12 4.74 3.35
C GLY A 195 10.60 6.06 3.97
N ALA A 196 10.46 7.16 3.23
CA ALA A 196 10.74 8.52 3.69
C ALA A 196 9.98 8.91 4.97
N ALA A 197 8.81 8.32 5.21
CA ALA A 197 7.97 8.68 6.33
C ALA A 197 8.12 7.78 7.56
N ILE A 198 8.63 6.55 7.40
CA ILE A 198 8.62 5.53 8.46
C ILE A 198 10.02 4.93 8.70
N VAL A 199 10.83 4.77 7.65
CA VAL A 199 12.10 4.03 7.72
C VAL A 199 13.28 4.98 7.92
N ILE A 200 13.22 6.16 7.32
CA ILE A 200 14.30 7.14 7.39
C ILE A 200 14.03 8.08 8.58
N PRO A 201 14.95 8.20 9.55
CA PRO A 201 14.75 9.05 10.74
C PRO A 201 14.56 10.53 10.41
N SER A 202 15.15 10.99 9.31
CA SER A 202 14.96 12.32 8.75
C SER A 202 15.14 12.28 7.23
N ASP A 203 14.18 12.84 6.49
CA ASP A 203 14.28 13.03 5.04
C ASP A 203 14.40 14.52 4.72
N PRO A 204 15.59 15.13 4.97
CA PRO A 204 15.79 16.55 4.75
C PRO A 204 15.56 16.88 3.27
N LEU A 205 15.07 18.09 3.01
CA LEU A 205 14.79 18.61 1.67
C LEU A 205 13.56 18.01 0.95
N TYR A 206 12.83 17.11 1.62
CA TYR A 206 11.55 16.51 1.17
C TYR A 206 10.43 16.67 2.21
N ALA A 207 10.51 17.71 3.03
CA ALA A 207 9.71 17.88 4.25
C ALA A 207 8.20 17.65 4.05
N VAL A 208 7.58 18.27 3.04
CA VAL A 208 6.13 18.14 2.79
C VAL A 208 5.78 16.74 2.28
N TYR A 209 6.65 16.14 1.47
CA TYR A 209 6.42 14.80 0.93
C TYR A 209 6.45 13.75 2.04
N ALA A 210 7.49 13.77 2.88
CA ALA A 210 7.62 12.88 4.03
C ALA A 210 6.42 13.03 4.97
N ALA A 211 6.01 14.25 5.29
CA ALA A 211 4.82 14.52 6.09
C ALA A 211 3.52 13.99 5.44
N SER A 212 3.37 14.14 4.12
CA SER A 212 2.18 13.68 3.39
C SER A 212 2.07 12.15 3.23
N LYS A 213 3.13 11.42 3.57
CA LYS A 213 3.22 9.95 3.46
C LYS A 213 3.36 9.25 4.81
N ALA A 214 3.35 10.00 5.91
CA ALA A 214 3.39 9.50 7.30
C ALA A 214 2.07 8.87 7.75
#